data_AF-A0A099YBY7-F1
#
_entry.id   AF-A0A099YBY7-F1
#
_cell.length_a   1.000
_cell.length_b   1.000
_cell.length_c   1.000
_cell.angle_alpha   90.00
_cell.angle_beta   90.00
_cell.angle_gamma   90.00
#
_symmetry.space_group_name_H-M   'P 1'
#
loop_
_entity.id
_entity.type
_entity.pdbx_description
1 polymer ?
#
loop_
_entity_poly.entity_id
_entity_poly.type
_entity_poly.pdbx_seq_one_letter_code
_entity_poly.pdbx_strand_id
1 'polypeptide(L)'
;MSMHYVMEILPSLFQGAGMTLKLFFWTLLGSLPLGILVSLGLTSKFRPLQWLLELYVWLMRGTPLLLQLIFVFYGLPIIGIVFQRYDAALFSFILNYGAYFAEIFRGGFQSIDQGQYEAARVLRLSYGQTLRKIVIPQVVKIVIPSIGNEVINLVKDSSLVYVIGLGDLLRAGNVATARDVTLVPLLLVGLIYLILIGICTFILNKVEKRYSYFK
;
A
#
# COMPACT_ATOMS: atom_id res chain seq x y z
N MET A 1 -1.85 6.50 -37.35
CA MET A 1 -2.47 6.77 -36.03
C MET A 1 -2.87 8.22 -36.01
N SER A 2 -4.16 8.54 -36.12
CA SER A 2 -4.58 9.95 -36.07
C SER A 2 -4.37 10.45 -34.64
N MET A 3 -3.67 11.57 -34.49
CA MET A 3 -3.57 12.28 -33.20
C MET A 3 -4.96 12.50 -32.57
N HIS A 4 -5.98 12.62 -33.43
CA HIS A 4 -7.40 12.63 -33.09
C HIS A 4 -7.85 11.45 -32.22
N TYR A 5 -7.48 10.21 -32.56
CA TYR A 5 -7.88 9.01 -31.80
C TYR A 5 -7.33 9.04 -30.37
N VAL A 6 -6.08 9.49 -30.21
CA VAL A 6 -5.47 9.63 -28.88
C VAL A 6 -6.24 10.67 -28.06
N MET A 7 -6.55 11.83 -28.65
CA MET A 7 -7.31 12.89 -27.96
C MET A 7 -8.72 12.47 -27.55
N GLU A 8 -9.34 11.56 -28.31
CA GLU A 8 -10.69 11.05 -28.02
C GLU A 8 -10.73 10.13 -26.80
N ILE A 9 -9.70 9.30 -26.61
CA ILE A 9 -9.65 8.30 -25.54
C ILE A 9 -9.03 8.86 -24.25
N LEU A 10 -8.14 9.84 -24.37
CA LEU A 10 -7.39 10.42 -23.26
C LEU A 10 -8.27 10.87 -22.07
N PRO A 11 -9.45 11.52 -22.27
CA PRO A 11 -10.32 11.89 -21.16
C PRO A 11 -10.78 10.68 -20.34
N SER A 12 -11.11 9.57 -20.98
CA SER A 12 -11.53 8.34 -20.28
C SER A 12 -10.40 7.71 -19.49
N LEU A 13 -9.17 7.74 -20.02
CA LEU A 13 -7.98 7.26 -19.32
C LEU A 13 -7.66 8.15 -18.10
N PHE A 14 -7.79 9.47 -18.22
CA PHE A 14 -7.58 10.37 -17.09
C PHE A 14 -8.63 10.19 -15.98
N GLN A 15 -9.89 9.91 -16.35
CA GLN A 15 -10.91 9.55 -15.35
C GLN A 15 -10.54 8.26 -14.61
N GLY A 16 -10.10 7.22 -15.35
CA GLY A 16 -9.60 5.98 -14.76
C GLY A 16 -8.38 6.19 -13.87
N ALA A 17 -7.43 7.03 -14.30
CA ALA A 17 -6.27 7.42 -13.49
C ALA A 17 -6.68 8.15 -12.22
N GLY A 18 -7.71 8.99 -12.28
CA GLY A 18 -8.30 9.64 -11.11
C GLY A 18 -8.86 8.64 -10.10
N MET A 19 -9.54 7.59 -10.57
CA MET A 19 -10.01 6.49 -9.71
C MET A 19 -8.84 5.72 -9.07
N THR A 20 -7.82 5.40 -9.86
CA THR A 20 -6.57 4.76 -9.37
C THR A 20 -5.92 5.60 -8.27
N LEU A 21 -5.74 6.91 -8.49
CA LEU A 21 -5.14 7.82 -7.52
C LEU A 21 -5.99 7.97 -6.25
N LYS A 22 -7.32 8.01 -6.40
CA LYS A 22 -8.24 8.05 -5.26
C LYS A 22 -8.09 6.79 -4.40
N LEU A 23 -8.13 5.60 -5.02
CA LEU A 23 -7.96 4.34 -4.29
C LEU A 23 -6.57 4.25 -3.63
N PHE A 24 -5.53 4.62 -4.35
CA PHE A 24 -4.15 4.69 -3.86
C PHE A 24 -4.04 5.56 -2.60
N PHE A 25 -4.53 6.80 -2.65
CA PHE A 25 -4.40 7.75 -1.55
C PHE A 25 -5.14 7.28 -0.29
N TRP A 26 -6.40 6.85 -0.43
CA TRP A 26 -7.18 6.39 0.71
C TRP A 26 -6.70 5.05 1.26
N THR A 27 -6.15 4.18 0.40
CA THR A 27 -5.49 2.95 0.87
C THR A 27 -4.31 3.30 1.76
N LEU A 28 -3.38 4.16 1.31
CA LEU A 28 -2.22 4.56 2.13
C LEU A 28 -2.64 5.21 3.44
N LEU A 29 -3.64 6.09 3.40
CA LEU A 29 -4.13 6.77 4.59
C LEU A 29 -4.71 5.78 5.61
N GLY A 30 -5.33 4.69 5.17
CA GLY A 30 -5.85 3.65 6.06
C GLY A 30 -4.80 2.62 6.50
N SER A 31 -3.97 2.16 5.57
CA SER A 31 -3.04 1.04 5.81
C SER A 31 -1.80 1.45 6.59
N LEU A 32 -1.29 2.68 6.46
CA LEU A 32 -0.14 3.14 7.25
C LEU A 32 -0.46 3.18 8.76
N PRO A 33 -1.55 3.85 9.23
CA PRO A 33 -1.95 3.78 10.62
C PRO A 33 -2.26 2.36 11.08
N LEU A 34 -2.96 1.57 10.27
CA LEU A 34 -3.26 0.17 10.60
C LEU A 34 -1.98 -0.62 10.80
N GLY A 35 -0.99 -0.48 9.92
CA GLY A 35 0.31 -1.15 10.03
C GLY A 35 1.05 -0.78 11.30
N ILE A 36 1.06 0.51 11.69
CA ILE A 36 1.66 0.94 12.96
C ILE A 36 0.95 0.28 14.15
N LEU A 37 -0.39 0.33 14.17
CA LEU A 37 -1.18 -0.24 15.27
C LEU A 37 -0.99 -1.76 15.40
N VAL A 38 -1.02 -2.48 14.28
CA VAL A 38 -0.79 -3.93 14.25
C VAL A 38 0.65 -4.25 14.67
N SER A 39 1.65 -3.51 14.19
CA SER A 39 3.05 -3.69 14.57
C SER A 39 3.26 -3.53 16.08
N LEU A 40 2.67 -2.51 16.69
CA LEU A 40 2.70 -2.31 18.14
C LEU A 40 1.95 -3.43 18.86
N GLY A 41 0.77 -3.82 18.38
CA GLY A 41 -0.03 -4.90 18.95
C GLY A 41 0.69 -6.26 18.95
N LEU A 42 1.51 -6.54 17.92
CA LEU A 42 2.35 -7.74 17.84
C LEU A 42 3.43 -7.80 18.94
N THR A 43 3.77 -6.67 19.57
CA THR A 43 4.69 -6.63 20.73
C THR A 43 3.98 -6.76 22.08
N SER A 44 2.66 -6.89 22.08
CA SER A 44 1.86 -6.99 23.29
C SER A 44 2.20 -8.25 24.10
N LYS A 45 2.23 -8.12 25.43
CA LYS A 45 2.36 -9.28 26.34
C LYS A 45 1.08 -10.13 26.41
N PHE A 46 -0.04 -9.60 25.93
CA PHE A 46 -1.32 -10.31 25.95
C PHE A 46 -1.40 -11.30 24.77
N ARG A 47 -1.08 -12.57 25.07
CA ARG A 47 -0.96 -13.64 24.07
C ARG A 47 -2.16 -13.79 23.11
N PRO A 48 -3.43 -13.70 23.55
CA PRO A 48 -4.56 -13.83 22.63
C PRO A 48 -4.59 -12.74 21.54
N LEU A 49 -4.27 -11.49 21.90
CA LEU A 49 -4.18 -10.40 20.93
C LEU A 49 -3.02 -10.61 19.97
N GLN A 50 -1.85 -10.99 20.49
CA GLN A 50 -0.68 -11.26 19.67
C GLN A 50 -1.00 -12.35 18.62
N TRP A 51 -1.58 -13.48 19.05
CA TRP A 51 -1.95 -14.57 18.16
C TRP A 51 -2.97 -14.16 17.08
N LEU A 52 -3.98 -13.36 17.45
CA LEU A 52 -4.96 -12.85 16.48
C LEU A 52 -4.30 -11.96 15.42
N LEU A 53 -3.38 -11.10 15.82
CA LEU A 53 -2.65 -10.22 14.91
C LEU A 53 -1.66 -11.00 14.03
N GLU A 54 -0.99 -12.01 14.58
CA GLU A 54 -0.13 -12.92 13.81
C GLU A 54 -0.94 -13.68 12.75
N LEU A 55 -2.13 -14.17 13.10
CA LEU A 55 -3.05 -14.81 12.17
C LEU A 55 -3.48 -13.85 11.05
N TYR A 56 -3.85 -12.60 11.40
CA TYR A 56 -4.19 -11.56 10.43
C TYR A 56 -3.03 -11.31 9.46
N VAL A 57 -1.81 -11.09 9.98
CA VAL A 57 -0.63 -10.82 9.14
C VAL A 57 -0.31 -12.01 8.25
N TRP A 58 -0.34 -13.23 8.80
CA TRP A 58 -0.10 -14.46 8.06
C TRP A 58 -1.11 -14.66 6.93
N LEU A 59 -2.40 -14.45 7.20
CA LEU A 59 -3.46 -14.60 6.20
C LEU A 59 -3.32 -13.55 5.09
N MET A 60 -3.13 -12.28 5.45
CA MET A 60 -3.10 -11.19 4.47
C MET A 60 -1.85 -11.23 3.58
N ARG A 61 -0.70 -11.64 4.13
CA ARG A 61 0.55 -11.77 3.35
C ARG A 61 0.69 -13.13 2.67
N GLY A 62 0.02 -14.16 3.19
CA GLY A 62 0.04 -15.52 2.67
C GLY A 62 -0.95 -15.77 1.54
N THR A 63 -1.85 -14.83 1.25
CA THR A 63 -2.86 -14.96 0.19
C THR A 63 -2.77 -13.83 -0.85
N PRO A 64 -3.06 -14.10 -2.13
CA PRO A 64 -3.02 -13.06 -3.17
C PRO A 64 -4.04 -11.94 -2.92
N LEU A 65 -3.65 -10.68 -3.12
CA LEU A 65 -4.55 -9.53 -3.02
C LEU A 65 -5.77 -9.65 -3.95
N LEU A 66 -5.59 -10.19 -5.15
CA LEU A 66 -6.70 -10.44 -6.07
C LEU A 66 -7.74 -11.39 -5.47
N LEU A 67 -7.29 -12.46 -4.78
CA LEU A 67 -8.19 -13.40 -4.13
C LEU A 67 -8.93 -12.74 -2.98
N GLN A 68 -8.24 -11.93 -2.17
CA GLN A 68 -8.86 -11.17 -1.07
C GLN A 68 -9.95 -10.22 -1.60
N LEU A 69 -9.67 -9.51 -2.70
CA LEU A 69 -10.63 -8.62 -3.36
C LEU A 69 -11.88 -9.38 -3.82
N ILE A 70 -11.69 -10.52 -4.49
CA ILE A 70 -12.78 -11.39 -4.95
C ILE A 70 -13.58 -11.90 -3.74
N PHE A 71 -12.90 -12.34 -2.68
CA PHE A 71 -13.55 -12.84 -1.47
C PHE A 71 -14.40 -11.76 -0.79
N VAL A 72 -13.87 -10.54 -0.64
CA VAL A 72 -14.60 -9.42 -0.03
C VAL A 72 -15.80 -9.01 -0.87
N PHE A 73 -15.67 -8.95 -2.20
CA PHE A 73 -16.76 -8.46 -3.05
C PHE A 73 -17.81 -9.54 -3.38
N TYR A 74 -17.39 -10.78 -3.64
CA TYR A 74 -18.29 -11.87 -4.06
C TYR A 74 -18.55 -12.92 -2.97
N GLY A 75 -17.62 -13.13 -2.03
CA GLY A 75 -17.75 -14.13 -0.97
C GLY A 75 -18.55 -13.66 0.25
N LEU A 76 -18.22 -12.47 0.78
CA LEU A 76 -18.90 -11.91 1.95
C LEU A 76 -20.43 -11.71 1.80
N PRO A 77 -20.98 -11.41 0.60
CA PRO A 77 -22.44 -11.36 0.41
C PRO A 77 -23.16 -12.66 0.80
N ILE A 78 -22.51 -13.83 0.73
CA ILE A 78 -23.10 -15.12 1.10
C ILE A 78 -23.48 -15.16 2.59
N ILE A 79 -22.75 -14.42 3.42
CA ILE A 79 -23.02 -14.29 4.87
C ILE A 79 -23.72 -12.97 5.22
N GLY A 80 -24.27 -12.27 4.23
CA GLY A 80 -25.06 -11.05 4.41
C GLY A 80 -24.26 -9.73 4.47
N ILE A 81 -22.94 -9.76 4.26
CA ILE A 81 -22.11 -8.55 4.26
C ILE A 81 -21.90 -8.10 2.82
N VAL A 82 -22.51 -6.97 2.44
CA VAL A 82 -22.49 -6.46 1.06
C VAL A 82 -21.76 -5.12 1.01
N PHE A 83 -20.73 -5.05 0.16
CA PHE A 83 -19.98 -3.82 -0.11
C PHE A 83 -20.30 -3.27 -1.49
N GLN A 84 -20.26 -1.95 -1.66
CA GLN A 84 -20.13 -1.37 -2.98
C GLN A 84 -18.73 -1.65 -3.55
N ARG A 85 -18.58 -1.64 -4.88
CA ARG A 85 -17.31 -2.01 -5.55
C ARG A 85 -16.11 -1.23 -5.03
N TYR A 86 -16.26 0.08 -4.87
CA TYR A 86 -15.18 0.93 -4.38
C TYR A 86 -14.81 0.60 -2.92
N ASP A 87 -15.80 0.42 -2.06
CA ASP A 87 -15.58 0.12 -0.64
C ASP A 87 -14.98 -1.27 -0.45
N ALA A 88 -15.40 -2.25 -1.25
CA ALA A 88 -14.81 -3.60 -1.26
C ALA A 88 -13.33 -3.55 -1.63
N ALA A 89 -12.98 -2.77 -2.67
CA ALA A 89 -11.60 -2.55 -3.05
C ALA A 89 -10.82 -1.85 -1.94
N LEU A 90 -11.32 -0.72 -1.43
CA LEU A 90 -10.65 0.04 -0.39
C LEU A 90 -10.42 -0.79 0.88
N PHE A 91 -11.43 -1.54 1.31
CA PHE A 91 -11.34 -2.41 2.49
C PHE A 91 -10.28 -3.52 2.29
N SER A 92 -10.33 -4.23 1.16
CA SER A 92 -9.38 -5.30 0.85
C SER A 92 -7.94 -4.78 0.80
N PHE A 93 -7.74 -3.64 0.15
CA PHE A 93 -6.43 -3.01 -0.01
C PHE A 93 -5.89 -2.49 1.32
N ILE A 94 -6.71 -1.85 2.16
CA ILE A 94 -6.29 -1.39 3.50
C ILE A 94 -5.84 -2.57 4.35
N LEU A 95 -6.61 -3.66 4.38
CA LEU A 95 -6.27 -4.85 5.16
C LEU A 95 -5.00 -5.53 4.65
N ASN A 96 -4.83 -5.64 3.34
CA ASN A 96 -3.65 -6.23 2.74
C ASN A 96 -2.40 -5.40 3.04
N TYR A 97 -2.37 -4.14 2.59
CA TYR A 97 -1.22 -3.25 2.77
C TYR A 97 -0.94 -2.96 4.25
N GLY A 98 -1.97 -2.97 5.10
CA GLY A 98 -1.81 -2.84 6.55
C GLY A 98 -0.94 -3.96 7.14
N ALA A 99 -1.08 -5.19 6.65
CA ALA A 99 -0.27 -6.32 7.10
C ALA A 99 1.17 -6.24 6.59
N TYR A 100 1.39 -5.81 5.35
CA TYR A 100 2.73 -5.56 4.82
C TYR A 100 3.43 -4.44 5.60
N PHE A 101 2.75 -3.33 5.85
CA PHE A 101 3.30 -2.24 6.66
C PHE A 101 3.56 -2.65 8.10
N ALA A 102 2.69 -3.46 8.72
CA ALA A 102 2.93 -3.96 10.07
C ALA A 102 4.26 -4.72 10.20
N GLU A 103 4.55 -5.55 9.20
CA GLU A 103 5.78 -6.35 9.14
C GLU A 103 7.01 -5.48 8.85
N ILE A 104 6.88 -4.48 8.00
CA ILE A 104 7.94 -3.49 7.75
C ILE A 104 8.28 -2.74 9.05
N PHE A 105 7.27 -2.24 9.77
CA PHE A 105 7.49 -1.58 11.05
C PHE A 105 8.09 -2.53 12.09
N ARG A 106 7.58 -3.77 12.18
CA ARG A 106 8.10 -4.78 13.11
C ARG A 106 9.56 -5.10 12.83
N GLY A 107 9.91 -5.34 11.58
CA GLY A 107 11.30 -5.56 11.14
C GLY A 107 12.19 -4.35 11.44
N GLY A 108 11.67 -3.13 11.23
CA GLY A 108 12.35 -1.90 11.61
C GLY A 108 12.67 -1.82 13.10
N PHE A 109 11.70 -2.07 13.98
CA PHE A 109 11.94 -2.09 15.44
C PHE A 109 12.91 -3.20 15.88
N GLN A 110 12.81 -4.39 15.28
CA GLN A 110 13.68 -5.54 15.60
C GLN A 110 15.12 -5.34 15.13
N SER A 111 15.36 -4.49 14.14
CA SER A 111 16.69 -4.20 13.61
C SER A 111 17.53 -3.25 14.49
N ILE A 112 16.93 -2.67 15.54
CA ILE A 112 17.64 -1.77 16.45
C ILE A 112 18.50 -2.59 17.42
N ASP A 113 19.80 -2.27 17.45
CA ASP A 113 20.79 -2.93 18.30
C ASP A 113 20.42 -2.82 19.80
N GLN A 114 20.58 -3.92 20.55
CA GLN A 114 20.26 -3.96 21.98
C GLN A 114 21.11 -2.97 22.80
N GLY A 115 22.34 -2.69 22.36
CA GLY A 115 23.22 -1.69 22.94
C GLY A 115 22.64 -0.28 22.95
N GLN A 116 21.75 0.08 22.01
CA GLN A 116 21.03 1.35 22.03
C GLN A 116 20.08 1.43 23.24
N TYR A 117 19.40 0.32 23.56
CA TYR A 117 18.50 0.23 24.71
C TYR A 117 19.29 0.18 26.03
N GLU A 118 20.42 -0.53 26.05
CA GLU A 118 21.31 -0.60 27.21
C GLU A 118 21.95 0.75 27.51
N ALA A 119 22.49 1.45 26.51
CA ALA A 119 23.06 2.79 26.65
C ALA A 119 22.01 3.79 27.16
N ALA A 120 20.79 3.74 26.62
CA ALA A 120 19.69 4.58 27.09
C ALA A 120 19.35 4.31 28.57
N ARG A 121 19.43 3.05 29.01
CA ARG A 121 19.22 2.66 30.42
C ARG A 121 20.35 3.16 31.32
N VAL A 122 21.61 3.13 30.87
CA VAL A 122 22.76 3.70 31.59
C VAL A 122 22.60 5.20 31.77
N LEU A 123 22.11 5.90 30.74
CA LEU A 123 21.76 7.32 30.78
C LEU A 123 20.47 7.62 31.56
N ARG A 124 19.84 6.61 32.19
CA ARG A 124 18.60 6.71 32.95
C ARG A 124 17.43 7.32 32.17
N LEU A 125 17.39 7.12 30.86
CA LEU A 125 16.25 7.50 30.03
C LEU A 125 15.07 6.57 30.32
N SER A 126 13.88 7.15 30.49
CA SER A 126 12.63 6.39 30.54
C SER A 126 12.34 5.72 29.20
N TYR A 127 11.55 4.63 29.20
CA TYR A 127 11.20 3.90 27.98
C TYR A 127 10.61 4.79 26.89
N GLY A 128 9.72 5.74 27.26
CA GLY A 128 9.15 6.70 26.30
C GLY A 128 10.19 7.67 25.74
N GLN A 129 11.18 8.09 26.54
CA GLN A 129 12.30 8.91 26.06
C GLN A 129 13.20 8.11 25.11
N THR A 130 13.55 6.87 25.47
CA THR A 130 14.34 5.96 24.62
C THR A 130 13.65 5.75 23.28
N LEU A 131 12.34 5.45 23.29
CA LEU A 131 11.57 5.29 22.05
C LEU A 131 11.57 6.57 21.21
N ARG A 132 11.15 7.69 21.77
CA ARG A 132 10.97 8.94 21.03
C ARG A 132 12.28 9.55 20.52
N LYS A 133 13.35 9.49 21.31
CA LYS A 133 14.61 10.19 21.02
C LYS A 133 15.65 9.33 20.30
N ILE A 134 15.60 8.01 20.47
CA ILE A 134 16.65 7.10 20.00
C ILE A 134 16.08 6.12 18.98
N VAL A 135 15.08 5.32 19.36
CA VAL A 135 14.59 4.19 18.55
C VAL A 135 13.78 4.65 17.35
N ILE A 136 12.73 5.45 17.55
CA ILE A 136 11.81 5.88 16.48
C ILE A 136 12.54 6.59 15.34
N PRO A 137 13.45 7.55 15.58
CA PRO A 137 14.20 8.19 14.50
C PRO A 137 15.01 7.19 13.65
N GLN A 138 15.61 6.17 14.28
CA GLN A 138 16.36 5.13 13.58
C GLN A 138 15.43 4.20 12.79
N VAL A 139 14.33 3.75 13.41
CA VAL A 139 13.33 2.90 12.75
C VAL A 139 12.74 3.58 11.53
N VAL A 140 12.37 4.86 11.62
CA VAL A 140 11.84 5.64 10.48
C VAL A 140 12.80 5.60 9.30
N LYS A 141 14.11 5.78 9.54
CA LYS A 141 15.13 5.71 8.48
C LYS A 141 15.19 4.32 7.84
N ILE A 142 15.09 3.26 8.64
CA ILE A 142 15.19 1.88 8.18
C ILE A 142 13.98 1.47 7.35
N VAL A 143 12.78 1.90 7.75
CA VAL A 143 11.53 1.46 7.10
C VAL A 143 11.13 2.26 5.86
N ILE A 144 11.58 3.52 5.73
CA ILE A 144 11.18 4.40 4.61
C ILE A 144 11.40 3.75 3.23
N PRO A 145 12.57 3.13 2.92
CA PRO A 145 12.78 2.50 1.62
C PRO A 145 11.80 1.34 1.37
N SER A 146 11.54 0.51 2.38
CA SER A 146 10.58 -0.59 2.29
C SER A 146 9.15 -0.10 2.10
N ILE A 147 8.73 0.95 2.83
CA ILE A 147 7.43 1.60 2.63
C ILE A 147 7.34 2.16 1.21
N GLY A 148 8.40 2.78 0.70
CA GLY A 148 8.45 3.31 -0.66
C GLY A 148 8.22 2.24 -1.73
N ASN A 149 8.83 1.06 -1.57
CA ASN A 149 8.60 -0.06 -2.47
C ASN A 149 7.13 -0.51 -2.46
N GLU A 150 6.51 -0.62 -1.29
CA GLU A 150 5.09 -0.97 -1.19
C GLU A 150 4.18 0.12 -1.77
N VAL A 151 4.52 1.40 -1.60
CA VAL A 151 3.80 2.52 -2.24
C VAL A 151 3.84 2.39 -3.77
N ILE A 152 4.99 2.02 -4.35
CA ILE A 152 5.10 1.79 -5.81
C ILE A 152 4.26 0.58 -6.24
N ASN A 153 4.28 -0.50 -5.46
CA ASN A 153 3.46 -1.69 -5.73
C ASN A 153 1.98 -1.36 -5.68
N LEU A 154 1.54 -0.51 -4.74
CA LEU A 154 0.13 -0.13 -4.60
C LEU A 154 -0.43 0.55 -5.84
N VAL A 155 0.38 1.39 -6.51
CA VAL A 155 -0.02 1.99 -7.79
C VAL A 155 -0.29 0.91 -8.82
N LYS A 156 0.55 -0.13 -8.91
CA LYS A 156 0.38 -1.24 -9.86
C LYS A 156 -0.80 -2.13 -9.49
N ASP A 157 -0.88 -2.51 -8.22
CA ASP A 157 -1.92 -3.39 -7.68
C ASP A 157 -3.31 -2.77 -7.78
N SER A 158 -3.42 -1.44 -7.78
CA SER A 158 -4.69 -0.74 -8.02
C SER A 158 -5.39 -1.21 -9.30
N SER A 159 -4.65 -1.73 -10.28
CA SER A 159 -5.21 -2.30 -11.52
C SER A 159 -6.05 -3.58 -11.30
N LEU A 160 -5.86 -4.28 -10.18
CA LEU A 160 -6.60 -5.51 -9.86
C LEU A 160 -8.11 -5.26 -9.68
N VAL A 161 -8.51 -4.03 -9.36
CA VAL A 161 -9.92 -3.66 -9.17
C VAL A 161 -10.74 -3.76 -10.46
N TYR A 162 -10.09 -3.83 -11.62
CA TYR A 162 -10.72 -4.17 -12.89
C TYR A 162 -11.56 -5.45 -12.80
N VAL A 163 -11.11 -6.46 -12.03
CA VAL A 163 -11.76 -7.77 -11.93
C VAL A 163 -13.14 -7.71 -11.27
N ILE A 164 -13.36 -6.73 -10.39
CA ILE A 164 -14.69 -6.44 -9.83
C ILE A 164 -15.43 -5.36 -10.63
N GLY A 165 -14.97 -5.06 -11.84
CA GLY A 165 -15.53 -4.09 -12.77
C GLY A 165 -15.53 -2.64 -12.26
N LEU A 166 -14.61 -2.29 -11.36
CA LEU A 166 -14.41 -0.89 -10.97
C LEU A 166 -13.75 -0.14 -12.14
N GLY A 167 -14.20 1.08 -12.41
CA GLY A 167 -13.72 1.92 -13.51
C GLY A 167 -12.36 2.56 -13.23
N ASP A 168 -11.30 1.76 -13.19
CA ASP A 168 -9.92 2.22 -13.04
C ASP A 168 -9.24 2.49 -14.40
N LEU A 169 -7.97 2.89 -14.38
CA LEU A 169 -7.18 3.15 -15.58
C LEU A 169 -7.08 1.93 -16.49
N LEU A 170 -6.86 0.73 -15.93
CA LEU A 170 -6.77 -0.49 -16.71
C LEU A 170 -8.13 -0.87 -17.32
N ARG A 171 -9.23 -0.66 -16.60
CA ARG A 171 -10.60 -0.81 -17.14
C ARG A 171 -10.85 0.09 -18.32
N ALA A 172 -10.53 1.38 -18.22
CA ALA A 172 -10.73 2.34 -19.30
C ALA A 172 -9.98 1.93 -20.58
N GLY A 173 -8.72 1.48 -20.43
CA GLY A 173 -7.93 0.93 -21.53
C GLY A 173 -8.56 -0.30 -22.18
N ASN A 174 -8.97 -1.28 -21.39
CA ASN A 174 -9.58 -2.51 -21.90
C ASN A 174 -10.91 -2.24 -22.63
N VAL A 175 -11.72 -1.31 -22.14
CA VAL A 175 -12.97 -0.92 -22.82
C VAL A 175 -12.68 -0.31 -24.19
N ALA A 176 -11.72 0.62 -24.27
CA ALA A 176 -11.34 1.23 -25.55
C ALA A 176 -10.72 0.20 -26.51
N THR A 177 -9.83 -0.67 -26.01
CA THR A 177 -9.24 -1.75 -26.82
C THR A 177 -10.29 -2.71 -27.37
N ALA A 178 -11.29 -3.08 -26.58
CA ALA A 178 -12.37 -3.95 -27.02
C ALA A 178 -13.29 -3.27 -28.05
N ARG A 179 -13.60 -1.99 -27.87
CA ARG A 179 -14.45 -1.20 -28.77
C ARG A 179 -13.77 -0.96 -30.13
N ASP A 180 -12.49 -0.61 -30.08
CA ASP A 180 -11.75 -0.10 -31.25
C ASP A 180 -10.83 -1.16 -31.88
N VAL A 181 -10.82 -2.38 -31.32
CA VAL A 181 -10.07 -3.56 -31.78
C VAL A 181 -8.59 -3.25 -32.02
N THR A 182 -7.96 -2.58 -31.03
CA THR A 182 -6.57 -2.13 -31.11
C THR A 182 -5.88 -2.06 -29.74
N LEU A 183 -4.57 -2.31 -29.71
CA LEU A 183 -3.77 -2.31 -28.48
C LEU A 183 -3.28 -0.92 -28.06
N VAL A 184 -3.51 0.12 -28.88
CA VAL A 184 -3.04 1.48 -28.60
C VAL A 184 -3.51 2.04 -27.24
N PRO A 185 -4.77 1.86 -26.81
CA PRO A 185 -5.22 2.29 -25.49
C PRO A 185 -4.41 1.66 -24.35
N LEU A 186 -4.04 0.38 -24.45
CA LEU A 186 -3.21 -0.30 -23.44
C LEU A 186 -1.78 0.21 -23.41
N LEU A 187 -1.21 0.61 -24.55
CA LEU A 187 0.09 1.29 -24.60
C LEU A 187 0.03 2.65 -23.88
N LEU A 188 -1.04 3.42 -24.07
CA LEU A 188 -1.26 4.68 -23.36
C LEU A 188 -1.46 4.47 -21.85
N VAL A 189 -2.20 3.44 -21.46
CA VAL A 189 -2.34 3.03 -20.05
C VAL A 189 -0.98 2.73 -19.44
N GLY A 190 -0.14 1.95 -20.13
CA GLY A 190 1.22 1.64 -19.68
C GLY A 190 2.07 2.90 -19.51
N LEU A 191 1.97 3.85 -20.44
CA LEU A 191 2.66 5.14 -20.34
C LEU A 191 2.19 5.96 -19.13
N ILE A 192 0.87 6.01 -18.89
CA ILE A 192 0.31 6.72 -17.73
C ILE A 192 0.77 6.07 -16.43
N TYR A 193 0.73 4.74 -16.32
CA TYR A 193 1.28 4.05 -15.15
C TYR A 193 2.77 4.34 -14.95
N LEU A 194 3.57 4.37 -16.01
CA LEU A 194 4.99 4.69 -15.95
C LEU A 194 5.23 6.11 -15.44
N ILE A 195 4.42 7.08 -15.87
CA ILE A 195 4.47 8.46 -15.37
C ILE A 195 4.09 8.52 -13.89
N LEU A 196 2.99 7.88 -13.49
CA LEU A 196 2.53 7.85 -12.09
C LEU A 196 3.58 7.22 -11.17
N ILE A 197 4.14 6.09 -11.57
CA ILE A 197 5.22 5.42 -10.84
C ILE A 197 6.47 6.29 -10.83
N GLY A 198 6.85 6.91 -11.96
CA GLY A 198 8.00 7.81 -12.04
C GLY A 198 7.90 8.99 -11.08
N ILE A 199 6.71 9.59 -10.95
CA ILE A 199 6.44 10.66 -9.98
C ILE A 199 6.58 10.12 -8.54
N CYS A 200 5.96 8.97 -8.24
CA CYS A 200 6.06 8.35 -6.91
C CYS A 200 7.53 8.05 -6.54
N THR A 201 8.27 7.40 -7.43
CA THR A 201 9.69 7.08 -7.26
C THR A 201 10.54 8.34 -7.06
N PHE A 202 10.28 9.41 -7.81
CA PHE A 202 10.99 10.68 -7.63
C PHE A 202 10.74 11.29 -6.25
N ILE A 203 9.49 11.29 -5.78
CA ILE A 203 9.13 11.78 -4.44
C ILE A 203 9.80 10.91 -3.37
N LEU A 204 9.72 9.59 -3.49
CA LEU A 204 10.32 8.65 -2.55
C LEU A 204 11.83 8.81 -2.47
N ASN A 205 12.52 8.95 -3.60
CA ASN A 205 13.97 9.21 -3.63
C ASN A 205 14.35 10.51 -2.92
N LYS A 206 13.52 11.57 -3.03
CA LYS A 206 13.73 12.81 -2.28
C LYS A 206 13.54 12.62 -0.78
N VAL A 207 12.52 11.87 -0.38
CA VAL A 207 12.26 11.52 1.03
C VAL A 207 13.44 10.71 1.57
N GLU A 208 13.83 9.63 0.91
CA GLU A 208 14.97 8.79 1.31
C GLU A 208 16.27 9.58 1.50
N LYS A 209 16.61 10.45 0.54
CA LYS A 209 17.82 11.30 0.64
C LYS A 209 17.80 12.18 1.88
N ARG A 210 16.64 12.74 2.24
CA ARG A 210 16.47 13.57 3.44
C ARG A 210 16.74 12.79 4.73
N TYR A 211 16.40 11.51 4.78
CA TYR A 211 16.60 10.65 5.94
C TYR A 211 17.96 9.92 5.95
N SER A 212 18.81 10.10 4.92
CA SER A 212 20.13 9.45 4.82
C SER A 212 21.27 10.11 5.63
N TYR A 213 20.96 11.08 6.50
CA TYR A 213 21.93 12.01 7.12
C TYR A 213 23.02 11.39 8.01
N PHE A 214 22.85 10.17 8.53
CA PHE A 214 23.88 9.48 9.31
C PHE A 214 24.31 8.21 8.56
N LYS A 215 25.42 8.25 7.83
CA LYS A 215 26.12 7.07 7.33
C LYS A 215 27.26 6.73 8.28
#